data_AF-X1SX53-F1
#
_entry.id   AF-X1SX53-F1
#
_cell.length_a   1.000
_cell.length_b   1.000
_cell.length_c   1.000
_cell.angle_alpha   90.00
_cell.angle_beta   90.00
_cell.angle_gamma   90.00
#
_symmetry.space_group_name_H-M   'P 1'
#
loop_
_entity.id
_entity.type
_entity.pdbx_description
1 polymer ?
#
loop_
_entity_poly.entity_id
_entity_poly.type
_entity_poly.pdbx_seq_one_letter_code
_entity_poly.pdbx_strand_id
1 'polypeptide(L)' 'MAAEYKVLRIDELTRVSDVGGIEHYYRHQIKTKGGTVLTVDISEQDFTAEKAAPILAKRAVQADKILAL' A
#
# COMPACT_ATOMS: atom_id res chain seq x y z
N MET A 1 -9.16 -16.84 6.55
CA MET A 1 -9.58 -15.54 6.01
C MET A 1 -9.04 -15.43 4.59
N ALA A 2 -9.88 -15.23 3.59
CA ALA A 2 -9.39 -14.96 2.24
C ALA A 2 -8.65 -13.61 2.27
N ALA A 3 -7.46 -13.54 1.67
CA ALA A 3 -6.74 -12.28 1.58
C ALA A 3 -7.47 -11.35 0.59
N GLU A 4 -7.84 -10.15 1.03
CA GLU A 4 -8.53 -9.13 0.19
C GLU A 4 -7.64 -8.61 -0.95
N TYR A 5 -6.33 -8.88 -0.88
CA TYR A 5 -5.35 -8.52 -1.88
C TYR A 5 -4.17 -9.50 -1.89
N LYS A 6 -3.41 -9.48 -2.99
CA LYS A 6 -2.12 -10.15 -3.15
C LYS A 6 -1.04 -9.09 -3.34
N VAL A 7 0.03 -9.12 -2.54
CA VAL A 7 1.21 -8.27 -2.80
C VAL A 7 1.95 -8.80 -4.03
N LEU A 8 2.22 -7.92 -4.98
CA LEU A 8 2.97 -8.20 -6.20
C LEU A 8 4.44 -7.77 -6.07
N ARG A 9 4.66 -6.59 -5.51
CA ARG A 9 5.97 -5.97 -5.41
C ARG A 9 6.03 -5.04 -4.21
N ILE A 10 7.21 -4.94 -3.60
CA ILE A 10 7.53 -3.95 -2.57
C ILE A 10 8.83 -3.28 -3.01
N ASP A 11 8.81 -1.95 -3.11
CA ASP A 11 10.00 -1.14 -3.37
C ASP A 11 10.24 -0.23 -2.16
N GLU A 12 11.48 -0.18 -1.70
CA GLU A 12 11.94 0.86 -0.77
C GLU A 12 12.35 2.08 -1.58
N LEU A 13 11.80 3.23 -1.22
CA LEU A 13 12.06 4.50 -1.88
C LEU A 13 12.42 5.55 -0.83
N THR A 14 13.23 6.50 -1.25
CA THR A 14 13.58 7.67 -0.45
C THR A 14 13.13 8.93 -1.16
N ARG A 15 12.69 9.92 -0.39
CA ARG A 15 12.42 11.27 -0.88
C ARG A 15 13.07 12.28 0.04
N VAL A 16 13.44 13.44 -0.50
CA VAL A 16 13.84 14.58 0.31
C VAL A 16 12.57 15.26 0.79
N SER A 17 12.42 15.41 2.11
CA SER A 17 11.31 16.13 2.70
C SER A 17 11.51 17.64 2.55
N ASP A 18 10.41 18.39 2.55
CA ASP A 18 10.43 19.84 2.41
C ASP A 18 11.20 20.55 3.55
N VAL A 19 11.39 19.87 4.69
CA VAL A 19 12.13 20.37 5.86
C VAL A 19 13.61 19.97 5.86
N GLY A 20 14.12 19.36 4.78
CA GLY A 20 15.54 19.07 4.60
C GLY A 20 16.02 17.72 5.18
N GLY A 21 15.13 16.74 5.31
CA GLY A 21 15.46 15.37 5.73
C GLY A 21 15.29 14.34 4.62
N ILE A 22 15.86 13.14 4.80
CA ILE A 22 15.55 11.97 3.96
C ILE A 22 14.39 11.22 4.61
N GLU A 23 13.31 11.02 3.88
CA GLU A 23 12.17 10.20 4.29
C GLU A 23 12.16 8.88 3.51
N HIS A 24 12.08 7.77 4.23
CA HIS A 24 11.90 6.44 3.66
C HIS A 24 10.41 6.09 3.55
N TYR A 25 10.02 5.52 2.42
CA TYR A 25 8.68 5.00 2.19
C TYR A 25 8.73 3.71 1.36
N TYR A 26 7.80 2.81 1.66
CA TYR A 26 7.67 1.49 1.09
C TYR A 26 6.47 1.44 0.16
N ARG A 27 6.75 1.40 -1.13
CA ARG A 27 5.75 1.30 -2.18
C ARG A 27 5.31 -0.14 -2.35
N HIS A 28 4.07 -0.41 -1.99
CA HIS A 28 3.44 -1.71 -2.15
C HIS A 28 2.59 -1.73 -3.41
N GLN A 29 2.95 -2.59 -4.36
CA GLN A 29 2.07 -2.92 -5.46
C GLN A 29 1.21 -4.12 -5.06
N ILE A 30 -0.10 -3.94 -5.01
CA ILE A 30 -1.05 -4.99 -4.63
C ILE A 30 -2.06 -5.23 -5.74
N LYS A 31 -2.47 -6.48 -5.91
CA LYS A 31 -3.60 -6.89 -6.74
C LYS A 31 -4.79 -7.18 -5.84
N THR A 32 -5.89 -6.47 -6.04
CA THR A 32 -7.13 -6.69 -5.29
C THR A 32 -7.82 -7.98 -5.72
N LYS A 33 -8.80 -8.43 -4.92
CA LYS A 33 -9.65 -9.57 -5.28
C LYS A 33 -10.45 -9.31 -6.56
N GLY A 34 -10.90 -8.08 -6.79
CA GLY A 34 -11.55 -7.65 -8.03
C GLY A 34 -10.63 -7.60 -9.26
N GLY A 35 -9.32 -7.78 -9.08
CA GLY A 35 -8.34 -7.84 -10.17
C GLY A 35 -7.62 -6.52 -10.46
N THR A 36 -7.96 -5.45 -9.74
CA THR A 36 -7.35 -4.13 -9.85
C THR A 36 -5.92 -4.16 -9.30
N VAL A 37 -4.99 -3.50 -9.99
CA VAL A 37 -3.62 -3.33 -9.50
C VAL A 37 -3.47 -1.92 -8.93
N LEU A 38 -3.04 -1.83 -7.68
CA LEU A 38 -2.87 -0.58 -6.95
C LEU A 38 -1.43 -0.44 -6.49
N THR A 39 -0.97 0.80 -6.43
CA THR A 39 0.28 1.18 -5.80
C THR A 39 -0.04 1.98 -4.54
N VAL A 40 0.42 1.51 -3.39
CA VAL A 40 0.18 2.12 -2.08
C VAL A 40 1.52 2.45 -1.46
N ASP A 41 1.78 3.73 -1.25
CA ASP A 41 2.98 4.20 -0.57
C ASP A 41 2.73 4.20 0.94
N ILE A 42 3.58 3.50 1.69
CA ILE A 42 3.52 3.39 3.15
C ILE A 42 4.78 4.03 3.73
N SER A 43 4.64 5.01 4.62
CA SER A 43 5.76 5.59 5.39
C SER A 43 6.51 4.52 6.18
N GLU A 44 7.81 4.69 6.38
CA GLU A 44 8.63 3.79 7.22
C GLU A 44 8.01 3.56 8.62
N GLN A 45 7.45 4.59 9.24
CA GLN A 45 6.80 4.53 10.55
C GLN A 45 5.56 3.60 10.60
N ASP A 46 4.97 3.32 9.44
CA ASP A 46 3.78 2.49 9.28
C ASP A 46 4.08 1.17 8.56
N PHE A 47 5.35 0.94 8.20
CA PHE A 47 5.84 -0.30 7.62
C PHE A 47 6.07 -1.37 8.69
N THR A 48 5.03 -1.68 9.46
CA THR A 48 5.00 -2.82 10.40
C THR A 48 3.88 -3.76 10.02
N ALA A 49 4.00 -5.06 10.34
CA ALA A 49 2.95 -6.04 10.03
C ALA A 49 1.58 -5.64 10.60
N GLU A 50 1.56 -5.01 11.78
CA GLU A 50 0.34 -4.56 12.47
C GLU A 50 -0.36 -3.37 11.79
N LYS A 51 0.40 -2.50 11.11
CA LYS A 51 -0.12 -1.29 10.47
C LYS A 51 -0.27 -1.42 8.96
N ALA A 52 0.70 -2.02 8.28
CA ALA A 52 0.71 -2.15 6.82
C ALA A 52 -0.43 -3.05 6.32
N ALA A 53 -0.67 -4.19 6.99
CA ALA A 53 -1.73 -5.12 6.59
C ALA A 53 -3.14 -4.47 6.59
N PRO A 54 -3.59 -3.77 7.65
CA PRO A 54 -4.88 -3.09 7.62
C PRO A 54 -4.92 -1.90 6.65
N ILE A 55 -3.80 -1.21 6.39
CA ILE A 55 -3.73 -0.14 5.38
C ILE A 55 -4.01 -0.72 3.98
N LEU A 56 -3.27 -1.77 3.60
CA LEU A 56 -3.39 -2.41 2.28
C LEU A 56 -4.77 -3.04 2.09
N ALA A 57 -5.33 -3.70 3.12
CA ALA A 57 -6.67 -4.27 3.07
C ALA A 57 -7.74 -3.20 2.81
N LYS A 58 -7.68 -2.07 3.54
CA LYS A 58 -8.63 -0.96 3.34
C LYS A 58 -8.54 -0.37 1.93
N ARG A 59 -7.31 -0.18 1.41
CA ARG A 59 -7.09 0.34 0.05
C ARG A 59 -7.61 -0.62 -1.02
N ALA A 60 -7.40 -1.92 -0.85
CA ALA A 60 -7.91 -2.93 -1.78
C ALA A 60 -9.44 -2.94 -1.85
N VAL A 61 -10.11 -2.95 -0.69
CA VAL A 61 -11.58 -2.91 -0.61
C VAL A 61 -12.14 -1.63 -1.20
N GLN A 62 -11.50 -0.47 -0.96
CA GLN A 62 -11.93 0.80 -1.53
C GLN A 62 -11.81 0.82 -3.06
N ALA A 63 -10.71 0.30 -3.61
CA ALA A 63 -10.52 0.26 -5.05
C ALA A 63 -11.55 -0.65 -5.74
N ASP A 64 -11.82 -1.83 -5.17
CA ASP A 64 -12.84 -2.73 -5.70
C ASP A 64 -14.24 -2.10 -5.62
N LYS A 65 -14.54 -1.32 -4.57
CA LYS A 65 -15.80 -0.56 -4.49
C LYS A 65 -15.92 0.54 -5.54
N ILE A 66 -14.83 1.26 -5.83
CA ILE A 66 -14.83 2.31 -6.86
C ILE A 66 -15.01 1.71 -8.25
N LEU A 67 -14.37 0.57 -8.54
CA LEU A 67 -14.41 -0.07 -9.84
C LEU A 67 -15.72 -0.84 -10.11
N ALA A 68 -16.48 -1.16 -9.06
CA ALA A 68 -17.78 -1.84 -9.15
C ALA A 68 -18.97 -0.87 -9.31
N LEU A 69 -18.73 0.45 -9.25
CA LEU A 69 -19.69 1.52 -9.54
C LEU A 69 -19.68 1.87 -11.03
#